data_AF-A0A3C0JAT9-F1
#
_entry.id   AF-A0A3C0JAT9-F1
#
_cell.length_a   1.000
_cell.length_b   1.000
_cell.length_c   1.000
_cell.angle_alpha   90.00
_cell.angle_beta   90.00
_cell.angle_gamma   90.00
#
_symmetry.space_group_name_H-M   'P 1'
#
loop_
_entity.id
_entity.type
_entity.pdbx_description
1 polymer ?
#
loop_
_entity_poly.entity_id
_entity_poly.type
_entity_poly.pdbx_seq_one_letter_code
_entity_poly.pdbx_strand_id
1 'polypeptide(L)'
;MSRVGYDNSPRLLNVAVTSRALFDLEESHAIYERDGIEAYRAFQFAHEDDVLAPGIAFPVVRKLLALNDSAPDVAPRVEVILLSRNSADTGLRIFNSIQHYGLDIVRATFTSGEPTWPYAAPFGTDLFLSANP
;
A
#
# COMPACT_ATOMS: atom_id res chain seq x y z
N MET A 1 4.69 -17.98 -40.34
CA MET A 1 4.21 -17.75 -38.96
C MET A 1 5.36 -17.15 -38.16
N SER A 2 5.38 -15.84 -37.98
CA SER A 2 6.35 -15.14 -37.13
C SER A 2 6.02 -15.41 -35.67
N ARG A 3 6.95 -16.01 -34.92
CA ARG A 3 6.86 -16.08 -33.46
C ARG A 3 6.89 -14.63 -32.94
N VAL A 4 5.85 -14.23 -32.23
CA VAL A 4 5.90 -13.03 -31.38
C VAL A 4 7.02 -13.26 -30.37
N GLY A 5 8.12 -12.51 -30.51
CA GLY A 5 9.19 -12.51 -29.51
C GLY A 5 8.68 -11.74 -28.30
N TYR A 6 8.60 -12.40 -27.14
CA TYR A 6 8.39 -11.69 -25.88
C TYR A 6 9.68 -10.94 -25.55
N ASP A 7 9.55 -9.65 -25.30
CA ASP A 7 10.62 -8.86 -24.71
C ASP A 7 10.83 -9.33 -23.26
N ASN A 8 11.99 -9.93 -23.00
CA ASN A 8 12.39 -10.41 -21.68
C ASN A 8 13.35 -9.41 -20.98
N SER A 9 13.41 -8.17 -21.46
CA SER A 9 14.19 -7.13 -20.81
C SER A 9 13.68 -6.91 -19.37
N PRO A 10 14.58 -6.73 -18.39
CA PRO A 10 14.17 -6.50 -17.01
C PRO A 10 13.32 -5.24 -16.93
N ARG A 11 12.07 -5.39 -16.50
CA ARG A 11 11.14 -4.29 -16.27
C ARG A 11 10.80 -4.21 -14.79
N LEU A 12 10.69 -2.99 -14.28
CA LEU A 12 10.16 -2.73 -12.95
C LEU A 12 8.70 -3.20 -12.87
N LEU A 13 8.37 -3.97 -11.83
CA LEU A 13 7.00 -4.31 -11.47
C LEU A 13 6.48 -3.28 -10.47
N ASN A 14 5.56 -2.42 -10.91
CA ASN A 14 4.88 -1.46 -10.04
C ASN A 14 3.65 -2.10 -9.40
N VAL A 15 3.65 -2.21 -8.08
CA VAL A 15 2.58 -2.82 -7.30
C VAL A 15 1.89 -1.74 -6.47
N ALA A 16 0.65 -1.40 -6.77
CA ALA A 16 -0.14 -0.54 -5.91
C ALA A 16 -0.93 -1.38 -4.90
N VAL A 17 -0.94 -0.97 -3.64
CA VAL A 17 -1.66 -1.65 -2.56
C VAL A 17 -2.47 -0.66 -1.75
N THR A 18 -3.72 -0.98 -1.43
CA THR A 18 -4.52 -0.11 -0.55
C THR A 18 -4.12 -0.29 0.92
N SER A 19 -4.25 0.77 1.74
CA SER A 19 -3.93 0.69 3.18
C SER A 19 -4.68 -0.43 3.91
N ARG A 20 -5.97 -0.63 3.61
CA ARG A 20 -6.79 -1.73 4.15
C ARG A 20 -6.47 -3.12 3.59
N ALA A 21 -5.81 -3.20 2.43
CA ALA A 21 -5.29 -4.47 1.94
C ALA A 21 -3.99 -4.82 2.66
N LEU A 22 -3.14 -3.82 2.90
CA LEU A 22 -1.83 -4.00 3.51
C LEU A 22 -1.91 -4.25 5.01
N PHE A 23 -2.82 -3.58 5.71
CA PHE A 23 -2.99 -3.66 7.16
C PHE A 23 -4.44 -3.88 7.56
N ASP A 24 -4.64 -4.51 8.71
CA ASP A 24 -5.94 -4.58 9.36
C ASP A 24 -6.31 -3.19 9.91
N LEU A 25 -7.37 -2.64 9.33
CA LEU A 25 -7.94 -1.33 9.66
C LEU A 25 -9.46 -1.44 9.84
N GLU A 26 -9.98 -2.64 10.09
CA GLU A 26 -11.43 -2.88 10.17
C GLU A 26 -12.09 -2.09 11.31
N GLU A 27 -11.46 -2.01 12.48
CA GLU A 27 -11.98 -1.21 13.59
C GLU A 27 -12.04 0.28 13.25
N SER A 28 -10.95 0.83 12.69
CA SER A 28 -10.90 2.24 12.29
C SER A 28 -11.95 2.53 11.22
N HIS A 29 -12.13 1.62 10.27
CA HIS A 29 -13.16 1.75 9.25
C HIS A 29 -14.58 1.71 9.84
N ALA A 30 -14.86 0.80 10.77
CA ALA A 30 -16.15 0.72 11.45
C ALA A 30 -16.46 2.01 12.24
N ILE A 31 -15.46 2.63 12.87
CA ILE A 31 -15.60 3.93 13.54
C ILE A 31 -15.95 5.03 12.52
N TYR A 32 -15.30 5.05 11.36
CA TYR A 32 -15.64 5.99 10.29
C TYR A 32 -17.08 5.81 9.81
N GLU A 33 -17.52 4.57 9.57
CA GLU A 33 -18.88 4.28 9.10
C GLU A 33 -19.95 4.63 10.14
N ARG A 34 -19.67 4.39 11.42
CA ARG A 34 -20.62 4.61 12.52
C ARG A 34 -20.67 6.07 12.99
N ASP A 35 -19.51 6.68 13.19
CA ASP A 35 -19.35 7.93 13.94
C ASP A 35 -18.76 9.08 13.09
N GLY A 36 -18.39 8.80 11.84
CA GLY A 36 -17.91 9.79 10.88
C GLY A 36 -16.42 10.16 11.02
N ILE A 37 -16.02 11.15 10.20
CA ILE A 37 -14.60 11.48 9.99
C ILE A 37 -13.88 12.03 11.23
N GLU A 38 -14.57 12.79 12.09
CA GLU A 38 -13.94 13.38 13.28
C GLU A 38 -13.63 12.33 14.35
N ALA A 39 -14.54 11.37 14.58
CA ALA A 39 -14.30 10.25 15.48
C ALA A 39 -13.19 9.35 14.94
N TYR A 40 -13.17 9.10 13.63
CA TYR A 40 -12.10 8.38 12.95
C TYR A 40 -10.74 9.05 13.15
N ARG A 41 -10.64 10.38 12.94
CA ARG A 41 -9.42 11.15 13.14
C ARG A 41 -8.91 11.05 14.58
N ALA A 42 -9.79 11.29 15.55
CA ALA A 42 -9.45 11.19 16.96
C ALA A 42 -8.94 9.78 17.32
N PHE A 43 -9.58 8.74 16.78
CA PHE A 43 -9.13 7.36 16.96
C PHE A 43 -7.74 7.12 16.35
N GLN A 44 -7.47 7.58 15.12
CA GLN A 44 -6.16 7.42 14.49
C GLN A 44 -5.05 8.15 15.25
N PHE A 45 -5.30 9.37 15.75
CA PHE A 45 -4.32 10.10 16.54
C PHE A 45 -4.05 9.44 17.89
N ALA A 46 -5.09 8.96 18.59
CA ALA A 46 -4.93 8.30 19.88
C ALA A 46 -4.13 6.98 19.79
N HIS A 47 -4.11 6.34 18.62
CA HIS A 47 -3.44 5.07 18.37
C HIS A 47 -2.29 5.21 17.35
N GLU A 48 -1.73 6.41 17.18
CA GLU A 48 -0.72 6.69 16.13
C GLU A 48 0.53 5.80 16.25
N ASP A 49 0.93 5.48 17.49
CA ASP A 49 2.09 4.64 17.80
C ASP A 49 1.75 3.13 17.84
N ASP A 50 0.48 2.76 17.72
CA ASP A 50 0.06 1.36 17.74
C ASP A 50 0.27 0.72 16.36
N VAL A 51 1.17 -0.25 16.33
CA VAL A 51 1.47 -1.04 15.13
C VAL A 51 0.21 -1.76 14.66
N LEU A 52 -0.15 -1.55 13.40
CA LEU A 52 -1.26 -2.24 12.76
C LEU A 52 -0.94 -3.71 12.53
N ALA A 53 -1.94 -4.58 12.70
CA ALA A 53 -1.80 -5.98 12.34
C ALA A 53 -1.70 -6.15 10.81
N PRO A 54 -0.98 -7.18 10.30
CA PRO A 54 -0.91 -7.47 8.87
C PRO A 54 -2.29 -7.72 8.25
N GLY A 55 -2.56 -7.07 7.12
CA GLY A 55 -3.76 -7.31 6.30
C GLY A 55 -3.58 -8.45 5.30
N ILE A 56 -4.61 -8.69 4.48
CA ILE A 56 -4.65 -9.83 3.55
C ILE A 56 -3.55 -9.79 2.48
N ALA A 57 -3.15 -8.60 2.02
CA ALA A 57 -2.11 -8.42 1.00
C ALA A 57 -0.69 -8.39 1.59
N PHE A 58 -0.55 -8.27 2.91
CA PHE A 58 0.75 -8.14 3.56
C PHE A 58 1.74 -9.26 3.20
N PRO A 59 1.37 -10.56 3.23
CA PRO A 59 2.34 -11.62 2.91
C PRO A 59 2.80 -11.58 1.45
N VAL A 60 1.95 -11.10 0.54
CA VAL A 60 2.27 -10.95 -0.89
C VAL A 60 3.22 -9.77 -1.07
N VAL A 61 2.89 -8.61 -0.50
CA VAL A 61 3.73 -7.40 -0.55
C VAL A 61 5.13 -7.68 0.01
N ARG A 62 5.22 -8.33 1.18
CA ARG A 62 6.49 -8.69 1.80
C ARG A 62 7.35 -9.60 0.90
N LYS A 63 6.74 -10.61 0.27
CA LYS A 63 7.47 -11.52 -0.62
C LYS A 63 7.92 -10.84 -1.91
N LEU A 64 7.12 -9.93 -2.46
CA LEU A 64 7.48 -9.17 -3.65
C LEU A 64 8.64 -8.22 -3.38
N LEU A 65 8.62 -7.50 -2.25
CA LEU A 65 9.73 -6.63 -1.84
C LEU A 65 11.03 -7.43 -1.61
N ALA A 66 10.95 -8.62 -1.01
CA ALA A 66 12.11 -9.48 -0.80
C ALA A 66 12.80 -9.96 -2.10
N LEU A 67 12.15 -9.83 -3.27
CA LEU A 67 12.81 -10.11 -4.55
C LEU A 67 13.94 -9.12 -4.87
N ASN A 68 13.89 -7.92 -4.29
CA ASN A 68 14.92 -6.89 -4.47
C ASN A 68 16.22 -7.28 -3.75
N ASP A 69 16.16 -8.07 -2.68
CA ASP A 69 17.34 -8.48 -1.89
C ASP A 69 18.32 -9.36 -2.67
N SER A 70 17.86 -10.00 -3.74
CA SER A 70 18.65 -10.95 -4.54
C SER A 70 19.68 -10.30 -5.47
N ALA A 71 19.61 -8.98 -5.70
CA ALA A 71 20.54 -8.25 -6.56
C ALA A 71 20.59 -6.74 -6.20
N PRO A 72 21.16 -6.36 -5.04
CA PRO A 72 21.11 -4.99 -4.50
C PRO A 72 21.84 -3.94 -5.36
N ASP A 73 22.80 -4.35 -6.20
CA ASP A 73 23.54 -3.45 -7.10
C ASP A 73 22.81 -3.16 -8.43
N VAL A 74 21.61 -3.70 -8.62
CA VAL A 74 20.76 -3.49 -9.80
C VAL A 74 19.50 -2.73 -9.37
N ALA A 75 18.98 -1.87 -10.24
CA ALA A 75 17.71 -1.17 -9.98
C ALA A 75 16.62 -2.14 -9.49
N PRO A 76 15.71 -1.69 -8.58
CA PRO A 76 14.72 -2.56 -7.98
C PRO A 76 13.88 -3.27 -9.04
N ARG A 77 13.53 -4.53 -8.77
CA ARG A 77 12.64 -5.32 -9.64
C ARG A 77 11.18 -5.09 -9.29
N VAL A 78 10.90 -4.75 -8.04
CA VAL A 78 9.56 -4.45 -7.52
C VAL A 78 9.58 -3.11 -6.82
N GLU A 79 8.63 -2.26 -7.14
CA GLU A 79 8.31 -1.05 -6.38
C GLU A 79 6.87 -1.16 -5.88
N VAL A 80 6.67 -0.90 -4.58
CA VAL A 80 5.34 -0.92 -3.95
C VAL A 80 4.90 0.51 -3.66
N ILE A 81 3.67 0.85 -4.06
CA ILE A 81 3.04 2.15 -3.86
C ILE A 81 1.83 1.98 -2.94
N LEU A 82 1.83 2.69 -1.82
CA LEU A 82 0.67 2.72 -0.93
C LEU A 82 -0.39 3.70 -1.46
N LEU A 83 -1.62 3.24 -1.65
CA LEU A 83 -2.77 4.10 -1.94
C LEU A 83 -3.73 4.10 -0.74
N SER A 84 -3.94 5.24 -0.10
CA SER A 84 -4.74 5.34 1.11
C SER A 84 -5.85 6.35 0.96
N ARG A 85 -7.05 5.97 1.42
CA ARG A 85 -8.16 6.91 1.63
C ARG A 85 -7.96 7.78 2.87
N ASN A 86 -6.97 7.48 3.70
CA ASN A 86 -6.62 8.35 4.81
C ASN A 86 -6.15 9.71 4.28
N SER A 87 -6.21 10.70 5.14
CA SER A 87 -5.49 11.94 4.95
C SER A 87 -4.02 11.76 5.39
N ALA A 88 -3.14 12.67 5.00
CA ALA A 88 -1.73 12.59 5.37
C ALA A 88 -1.52 12.65 6.90
N ASP A 89 -2.34 13.42 7.61
CA ASP A 89 -2.34 13.54 9.07
C ASP A 89 -2.76 12.24 9.77
N THR A 90 -3.77 11.53 9.25
CA THR A 90 -4.18 10.22 9.79
C THR A 90 -3.40 9.04 9.20
N GLY A 91 -2.38 9.34 8.39
CA GLY A 91 -1.52 8.36 7.73
C GLY A 91 -0.34 7.90 8.57
N LEU A 92 0.02 8.63 9.64
CA LEU A 92 1.21 8.35 10.44
C LEU A 92 1.23 6.94 11.03
N ARG A 93 0.10 6.44 11.54
CA ARG A 93 -0.03 5.06 12.03
C ARG A 93 0.31 4.01 10.96
N ILE A 94 -0.09 4.26 9.72
CA ILE A 94 0.24 3.36 8.59
C ILE A 94 1.75 3.40 8.31
N PHE A 95 2.35 4.59 8.29
CA PHE A 95 3.79 4.73 8.09
C PHE A 95 4.61 4.11 9.22
N ASN A 96 4.22 4.33 10.47
CA ASN A 96 4.83 3.70 11.64
C ASN A 96 4.79 2.17 11.53
N SER A 97 3.67 1.63 11.04
CA SER A 97 3.54 0.19 10.78
C SER A 97 4.44 -0.28 9.63
N ILE A 98 4.50 0.45 8.51
CA ILE A 98 5.41 0.18 7.39
C ILE A 98 6.87 0.11 7.87
N GLN A 99 7.29 1.09 8.68
CA GLN A 99 8.63 1.14 9.26
C GLN A 99 8.87 0.00 10.25
N HIS A 100 7.91 -0.29 11.14
CA HIS A 100 7.99 -1.40 12.09
C HIS A 100 8.23 -2.75 11.40
N TYR A 101 7.56 -3.00 10.27
CA TYR A 101 7.70 -4.24 9.50
C TYR A 101 8.86 -4.23 8.50
N GLY A 102 9.59 -3.12 8.36
CA GLY A 102 10.68 -2.99 7.40
C GLY A 102 10.25 -3.14 5.95
N LEU A 103 9.06 -2.63 5.59
CA LEU A 103 8.59 -2.64 4.20
C LEU A 103 9.17 -1.44 3.45
N ASP A 104 9.95 -1.69 2.41
CA ASP A 104 10.57 -0.65 1.57
C ASP A 104 9.53 -0.01 0.61
N ILE A 105 8.59 0.75 1.20
CA ILE A 105 7.52 1.47 0.50
C ILE A 105 7.89 2.96 0.51
N VAL A 106 8.48 3.41 -0.58
CA VAL A 106 8.99 4.79 -0.71
C VAL A 106 7.99 5.77 -1.33
N ARG A 107 6.86 5.25 -1.85
CA ARG A 107 5.80 6.05 -2.47
C ARG A 107 4.45 5.77 -1.82
N ALA A 108 3.75 6.85 -1.50
CA ALA A 108 2.40 6.79 -0.96
C ALA A 108 1.53 7.91 -1.53
N THR A 109 0.23 7.70 -1.59
CA THR A 109 -0.76 8.70 -1.96
C THR A 109 -1.93 8.65 -1.00
N PHE A 110 -2.32 9.81 -0.51
CA PHE A 110 -3.40 10.02 0.45
C PHE A 110 -4.47 10.86 -0.23
N THR A 111 -5.66 10.30 -0.33
CA THR A 111 -6.77 10.91 -1.07
C THR A 111 -7.81 11.58 -0.16
N SER A 112 -7.61 11.53 1.16
CA SER A 112 -8.48 12.20 2.15
C SER A 112 -9.97 11.86 1.98
N GLY A 113 -10.26 10.59 1.71
CA GLY A 113 -11.60 10.03 1.54
C GLY A 113 -11.95 9.65 0.10
N GLU A 114 -11.32 10.29 -0.89
CA GLU A 114 -11.62 10.02 -2.30
C GLU A 114 -11.18 8.61 -2.73
N PRO A 115 -11.80 8.00 -3.75
CA PRO A 115 -11.42 6.68 -4.22
C PRO A 115 -9.93 6.59 -4.62
N THR A 116 -9.28 5.48 -4.29
CA THR A 116 -7.85 5.26 -4.58
C THR A 116 -7.58 4.72 -5.98
N TRP A 117 -8.53 3.97 -6.56
CA TRP A 117 -8.36 3.32 -7.85
C TRP A 117 -8.02 4.25 -9.03
N PRO A 118 -8.49 5.53 -9.11
CA PRO A 118 -8.12 6.43 -10.20
C PRO A 118 -6.62 6.72 -10.26
N TYR A 119 -5.91 6.54 -9.14
CA TYR A 119 -4.46 6.77 -9.05
C TYR A 119 -3.63 5.57 -9.50
N ALA A 120 -4.21 4.38 -9.66
CA ALA A 120 -3.46 3.19 -10.08
C ALA A 120 -2.81 3.38 -11.47
N ALA A 121 -3.57 3.85 -12.46
CA ALA A 121 -3.06 4.05 -13.82
C ALA A 121 -1.98 5.15 -13.93
N PRO A 122 -2.16 6.37 -13.35
CA PRO A 122 -1.11 7.39 -13.31
C PRO A 122 0.21 6.94 -12.70
N PHE A 123 0.17 5.97 -11.78
CA PHE A 123 1.36 5.40 -11.17
C PHE A 123 2.03 4.28 -11.98
N GLY A 124 1.53 3.96 -13.17
CA GLY A 124 2.08 2.90 -14.01
C GLY A 124 1.94 1.52 -13.37
N THR A 125 0.87 1.34 -12.58
CA THR A 125 0.62 0.11 -11.82
C THR A 125 0.44 -1.09 -12.75
N ASP A 126 1.17 -2.15 -12.46
CA ASP A 126 1.07 -3.45 -13.15
C ASP A 126 0.21 -4.45 -12.38
N LEU A 127 0.22 -4.34 -11.04
CA LEU A 127 -0.58 -5.15 -10.12
C LEU A 127 -1.22 -4.24 -9.07
N PHE A 128 -2.54 -4.28 -8.95
CA PHE A 128 -3.29 -3.56 -7.93
C PHE A 128 -3.89 -4.52 -6.91
N LEU A 129 -3.52 -4.36 -5.63
CA LEU A 129 -3.99 -5.16 -4.51
C LEU A 129 -4.93 -4.31 -3.64
N SER A 130 -6.24 -4.61 -3.65
CA SER A 130 -7.22 -3.93 -2.78
C SER A 130 -8.00 -4.91 -1.91
N ALA A 131 -8.33 -4.46 -0.70
CA ALA A 131 -9.43 -5.01 0.08
C ALA A 131 -10.64 -4.11 -0.20
N ASN A 132 -11.61 -4.67 -0.92
CA ASN A 132 -12.85 -4.06 -1.43
C ASN A 132 -12.71 -3.35 -2.79
N PRO A 133 -13.50 -3.77 -3.81
CA PRO A 133 -13.64 -3.06 -5.09
C PRO A 133 -14.45 -1.76 -4.97
#